data_AF-A7NMT5-F1
#
_entry.id   AF-A7NMT5-F1
#
_cell.length_a   1.000
_cell.length_b   1.000
_cell.length_c   1.000
_cell.angle_alpha   90.00
_cell.angle_beta   90.00
_cell.angle_gamma   90.00
#
_symmetry.space_group_name_H-M   'P 1'
#
loop_
_entity.id
_entity.type
_entity.pdbx_description
1 polymer ?
#
loop_
_entity_poly.entity_id
_entity_poly.type
_entity_poly.pdbx_seq_one_letter_code
_entity_poly.pdbx_strand_id
1 'polypeptide(L)'
;MNAPAIRRFCAFCGADLPPGNPRFCIECGQPVEPSPHGESTDHPHAVTGPTVRLANARTEQAVIGGTVKLPSSGAAPPGLWFAPELPGPDAIVAVYAPLRAIVGGWSGLIAHGWKKCSEAWAADGTNRTLVRFTVERMWFAAPGAAHSMRLLVQIGAWAHADEGRTRRGFRYRIGADPPMDVMAAWWVEGTAPRFDLPVPQIQIMAPPRIVRISDVPETVRRMSAKEAETWARQGEVHGWFRMPNSAQQRTPVGRGIPLLEVSPLGAWLRLGGAVGRLYRVQMFRPLVCDAPAWKSLKQRIVQEATDLGLDMNTDAIIEWWLDREGYDGALFERNAHPYGGGRAVIAFRRSQIALIEG
;
A
#
# COMPACT_ATOMS: atom_id res chain seq x y z
N MET A 1 -22.50 34.63 -13.22
CA MET A 1 -22.02 33.89 -14.41
C MET A 1 -20.97 32.93 -13.91
N ASN A 2 -21.25 31.62 -13.93
CA ASN A 2 -20.29 30.61 -13.47
C ASN A 2 -19.23 30.43 -14.55
N ALA A 3 -17.97 30.67 -14.20
CA ALA A 3 -16.86 30.32 -15.09
C ALA A 3 -16.94 28.82 -15.42
N PRO A 4 -16.70 28.41 -16.68
CA PRO A 4 -16.68 27.00 -17.04
C PRO A 4 -15.65 26.29 -16.17
N ALA A 5 -16.09 25.26 -15.44
CA ALA A 5 -15.18 24.44 -14.65
C ALA A 5 -14.15 23.84 -15.62
N ILE A 6 -12.89 24.28 -15.50
CA ILE A 6 -11.78 23.70 -16.26
C ILE A 6 -11.74 22.22 -15.86
N ARG A 7 -12.13 21.33 -16.78
CA ARG A 7 -11.98 19.90 -16.59
C ARG A 7 -10.50 19.59 -16.51
N ARG A 8 -10.05 19.14 -15.35
CA ARG A 8 -8.68 18.66 -15.15
C ARG A 8 -8.71 17.14 -15.32
N PHE A 9 -7.70 16.60 -16.00
CA PHE A 9 -7.55 15.17 -16.20
C PHE A 9 -6.37 14.67 -15.37
N CYS A 10 -6.42 13.40 -14.96
CA CYS A 10 -5.28 12.76 -14.31
C CYS A 10 -4.14 12.58 -15.32
N ALA A 11 -2.96 13.14 -15.04
CA ALA A 11 -1.78 13.00 -15.91
C ALA A 11 -1.31 11.54 -16.09
N PHE A 12 -1.67 10.65 -15.16
CA PHE A 12 -1.24 9.25 -15.19
C PHE A 12 -2.21 8.31 -15.91
N CYS A 13 -3.52 8.54 -15.81
CA CYS A 13 -4.52 7.62 -16.37
C CYS A 13 -5.57 8.28 -17.28
N GLY A 14 -5.50 9.59 -17.48
CA GLY A 14 -6.42 10.34 -18.32
C GLY A 14 -7.84 10.51 -17.77
N ALA A 15 -8.17 9.93 -16.61
CA ALA A 15 -9.51 10.04 -16.02
C ALA A 15 -9.86 11.48 -15.65
N ASP A 16 -11.14 11.84 -15.82
CA ASP A 16 -11.71 13.10 -15.34
C ASP A 16 -11.48 13.23 -13.83
N LEU A 17 -10.87 14.33 -13.40
CA LEU A 17 -10.73 14.62 -11.99
C LEU A 17 -12.03 15.24 -11.47
N PRO A 18 -12.55 14.77 -10.32
CA PRO A 18 -13.72 15.37 -9.71
C PRO A 18 -13.48 16.86 -9.41
N PRO A 19 -14.54 17.67 -9.31
CA PRO A 19 -14.39 19.10 -9.06
C PRO A 19 -13.76 19.37 -7.70
N GLY A 20 -13.04 20.49 -7.61
CA GLY A 20 -12.47 20.97 -6.36
C GLY A 20 -11.10 20.38 -6.02
N ASN A 21 -10.18 20.33 -6.99
CA ASN A 21 -8.76 20.03 -6.76
C ASN A 21 -8.54 18.75 -5.92
N PRO A 22 -9.00 17.59 -6.41
CA PRO A 22 -8.71 16.30 -5.77
C PRO A 22 -7.22 16.12 -5.60
N ARG A 23 -6.83 15.57 -4.45
CA ARG A 23 -5.42 15.24 -4.16
C ARG A 23 -4.94 14.00 -4.88
N PHE A 24 -5.84 13.04 -5.09
CA PHE A 24 -5.57 11.79 -5.77
C PHE A 24 -6.63 11.57 -6.84
N CYS A 25 -6.24 10.96 -7.95
CA CYS A 25 -7.19 10.47 -8.94
C CYS A 25 -8.02 9.35 -8.31
N ILE A 26 -9.33 9.42 -8.46
CA ILE A 26 -10.25 8.42 -7.88
C ILE A 26 -10.14 7.07 -8.61
N GLU A 27 -9.75 7.11 -9.87
CA GLU A 27 -9.58 5.92 -10.70
C GLU A 27 -8.26 5.20 -10.44
N CYS A 28 -7.13 5.85 -10.72
CA CYS A 28 -5.82 5.20 -10.56
C CYS A 28 -5.21 5.40 -9.17
N GLY A 29 -5.71 6.35 -8.38
CA GLY A 29 -5.18 6.67 -7.07
C GLY A 29 -3.81 7.33 -7.08
N GLN A 30 -3.30 7.78 -8.23
CA GLN A 30 -2.08 8.58 -8.29
C GLN A 30 -2.35 9.98 -7.73
N PRO A 31 -1.38 10.60 -7.04
CA PRO A 31 -1.51 11.98 -6.61
C PRO A 31 -1.66 12.90 -7.84
N VAL A 32 -2.55 13.88 -7.74
CA VAL A 32 -2.84 14.85 -8.81
C VAL A 32 -1.80 15.95 -8.85
N GLU A 33 -1.30 16.35 -7.68
CA GLU A 33 -0.14 17.21 -7.53
C GLU A 33 0.97 16.40 -6.86
N PRO A 34 2.21 16.47 -7.35
CA PRO A 34 3.34 15.82 -6.71
C PRO A 34 3.42 16.32 -5.26
N SER A 35 3.54 15.39 -4.30
CA SER A 35 3.74 15.78 -2.91
C SER A 35 4.98 16.69 -2.85
N PRO A 36 5.03 17.78 -2.07
CA PRO A 36 6.27 18.55 -1.89
C PRO A 36 7.41 17.75 -1.23
N HIS A 37 7.15 16.48 -0.87
CA HIS A 37 8.15 15.47 -0.49
C HIS A 37 8.47 14.46 -1.60
N GLY A 38 8.00 14.71 -2.82
CA GLY A 38 8.28 13.98 -4.04
C GLY A 38 8.24 14.98 -5.18
N GLU A 39 9.37 15.66 -5.40
CA GLU A 39 9.60 16.49 -6.57
C GLU A 39 9.17 15.73 -7.83
N SER A 40 8.12 16.22 -8.51
CA SER A 40 8.13 16.17 -9.97
C SER A 40 8.77 17.47 -10.42
N THR A 41 10.03 17.40 -10.79
CA THR A 41 10.63 18.36 -11.70
C THR A 41 10.87 17.62 -13.00
N ASP A 42 10.34 18.16 -14.09
CA ASP A 42 10.87 17.98 -15.43
C ASP A 42 12.33 18.47 -15.42
N HIS A 43 13.27 17.66 -14.94
CA HIS A 43 14.71 17.73 -15.23
C HIS A 43 15.37 16.41 -14.81
N PRO A 44 16.33 15.88 -15.60
CA PRO A 44 16.96 14.61 -15.33
C PRO A 44 17.89 14.74 -14.11
N HIS A 45 17.92 13.69 -13.30
CA HIS A 45 18.82 13.42 -12.16
C HIS A 45 18.28 13.72 -10.74
N ALA A 46 17.54 12.75 -10.19
CA ALA A 46 17.99 12.00 -9.01
C ALA A 46 17.36 10.60 -9.06
N VAL A 47 18.19 9.55 -9.04
CA VAL A 47 17.80 8.15 -9.29
C VAL A 47 16.80 7.68 -8.24
N THR A 48 15.51 7.67 -8.59
CA THR A 48 14.49 6.87 -7.91
C THR A 48 14.87 5.41 -8.08
N GLY A 49 15.04 4.66 -6.98
CA GLY A 49 15.14 3.20 -7.09
C GLY A 49 13.96 2.68 -7.93
N PRO A 50 14.16 1.69 -8.80
CA PRO A 50 13.17 1.38 -9.82
C PRO A 50 11.86 0.86 -9.20
N THR A 51 10.73 1.34 -9.72
CA THR A 51 9.40 0.87 -9.36
C THR A 51 8.74 0.19 -10.56
N VAL A 52 7.82 -0.73 -10.29
CA VAL A 52 7.08 -1.45 -11.33
C VAL A 52 5.63 -1.67 -10.91
N ARG A 53 4.71 -1.67 -11.87
CA ARG A 53 3.31 -2.02 -11.61
C ARG A 53 3.08 -3.49 -11.96
N LEU A 54 2.88 -4.31 -10.93
CA LEU A 54 2.55 -5.73 -11.10
C LEU A 54 1.05 -5.94 -11.22
N ALA A 55 0.63 -7.04 -11.85
CA ALA A 55 -0.78 -7.37 -12.07
C ALA A 55 -1.62 -7.52 -10.79
N ASN A 56 -0.98 -7.75 -9.63
CA ASN A 56 -1.66 -7.89 -8.34
C ASN A 56 -1.83 -6.57 -7.55
N ALA A 57 -1.46 -5.41 -8.11
CA ALA A 57 -1.61 -4.13 -7.43
C ALA A 57 -1.99 -3.00 -8.40
N ARG A 58 -2.72 -1.98 -7.88
CA ARG A 58 -3.00 -0.75 -8.63
C ARG A 58 -1.89 0.29 -8.48
N THR A 59 -1.14 0.26 -7.38
CA THR A 59 0.04 1.10 -7.17
C THR A 59 1.32 0.43 -7.64
N GLU A 60 2.30 1.25 -7.98
CA GLU A 60 3.67 0.80 -8.20
C GLU A 60 4.29 0.20 -6.94
N GLN A 61 5.14 -0.79 -7.13
CA GLN A 61 5.85 -1.53 -6.10
C GLN A 61 7.35 -1.33 -6.31
N ALA A 62 8.08 -1.12 -5.22
CA ALA A 62 9.52 -0.87 -5.28
C ALA A 62 10.30 -2.16 -5.53
N VAL A 63 11.25 -2.11 -6.46
CA VAL A 63 12.23 -3.16 -6.72
C VAL A 63 13.43 -2.93 -5.83
N ILE A 64 13.86 -3.98 -5.14
CA ILE A 64 14.76 -3.88 -3.98
C ILE A 64 15.90 -4.88 -4.04
N GLY A 65 16.29 -5.27 -5.26
CA GLY A 65 17.32 -6.26 -5.54
C GLY A 65 16.87 -7.26 -6.60
N GLY A 66 17.78 -8.17 -6.98
CA GLY A 66 17.57 -9.14 -8.04
C GLY A 66 18.13 -8.72 -9.40
N THR A 67 17.91 -9.54 -10.42
CA THR A 67 18.43 -9.33 -11.78
C THR A 67 17.72 -8.17 -12.46
N VAL A 68 18.44 -7.09 -12.82
CA VAL A 68 17.81 -5.88 -13.38
C VAL A 68 17.80 -5.91 -14.91
N LYS A 69 16.60 -5.84 -15.50
CA LYS A 69 16.32 -4.82 -16.54
C LYS A 69 14.84 -4.44 -16.59
N LEU A 70 14.58 -3.18 -16.32
CA LEU A 70 13.25 -2.57 -16.28
C LEU A 70 13.19 -1.48 -17.34
N PRO A 71 12.21 -1.54 -18.25
CA PRO A 71 11.33 -0.36 -18.41
C PRO A 71 9.83 -0.60 -18.15
N SER A 72 9.32 -1.83 -18.01
CA SER A 72 7.98 -2.10 -17.43
C SER A 72 7.76 -3.59 -17.09
N SER A 73 8.76 -4.14 -16.39
CA SER A 73 8.96 -5.45 -15.74
C SER A 73 8.38 -6.77 -16.24
N GLY A 74 7.15 -6.88 -16.80
CA GLY A 74 6.56 -8.18 -17.20
C GLY A 74 6.55 -9.28 -16.11
N ALA A 75 6.93 -8.92 -14.87
CA ALA A 75 7.27 -9.87 -13.83
C ALA A 75 6.00 -10.49 -13.28
N ALA A 76 5.95 -11.82 -13.24
CA ALA A 76 4.79 -12.54 -12.74
C ALA A 76 4.85 -12.65 -11.20
N PRO A 77 3.88 -12.06 -10.46
CA PRO A 77 3.74 -12.31 -9.03
C PRO A 77 3.47 -13.79 -8.73
N PRO A 78 3.72 -14.24 -7.49
CA PRO A 78 3.25 -15.56 -7.07
C PRO A 78 1.74 -15.69 -7.29
N GLY A 79 1.29 -16.86 -7.73
CA GLY A 79 -0.12 -17.15 -8.01
C GLY A 79 -0.66 -16.56 -9.32
N LEU A 80 0.14 -15.80 -10.09
CA LEU A 80 -0.31 -15.14 -11.33
C LEU A 80 0.44 -15.57 -12.59
N TRP A 81 1.02 -16.78 -12.56
CA TRP A 81 1.53 -17.45 -13.76
C TRP A 81 0.57 -18.55 -14.19
N PHE A 82 0.02 -18.42 -15.40
CA PHE A 82 -1.05 -19.30 -15.88
C PHE A 82 -0.60 -20.30 -16.95
N ALA A 83 0.63 -20.18 -17.44
CA ALA A 83 1.15 -21.08 -18.46
C ALA A 83 1.45 -22.48 -17.86
N PRO A 84 1.18 -23.57 -18.60
CA PRO A 84 1.47 -24.92 -18.12
C PRO A 84 2.97 -25.18 -17.97
N GLU A 85 3.81 -24.51 -18.74
CA GLU A 85 5.27 -24.60 -18.67
C GLU A 85 5.84 -23.82 -17.47
N LEU A 86 7.01 -24.25 -17.01
CA LEU A 86 7.79 -23.50 -16.02
C LEU A 86 8.31 -22.20 -16.64
N PRO A 87 8.40 -21.10 -15.87
CA PRO A 87 9.16 -19.92 -16.27
C PRO A 87 10.59 -20.29 -16.63
N GLY A 88 10.97 -20.05 -17.89
CA GLY A 88 12.34 -20.25 -18.37
C GLY A 88 13.30 -19.14 -17.94
N PRO A 89 14.59 -19.22 -18.30
CA PRO A 89 15.63 -18.25 -17.92
C PRO A 89 15.33 -16.79 -18.31
N ASP A 90 14.62 -16.58 -19.41
CA ASP A 90 14.27 -15.25 -19.92
C ASP A 90 13.01 -14.67 -19.25
N ALA A 91 12.24 -15.50 -18.54
CA ALA A 91 11.08 -15.05 -17.80
C ALA A 91 11.50 -14.33 -16.51
N ILE A 92 10.70 -13.36 -16.09
CA ILE A 92 10.91 -12.62 -14.84
C ILE A 92 9.79 -12.99 -13.87
N VAL A 93 10.18 -13.46 -12.68
CA VAL A 93 9.25 -13.73 -11.58
C VAL A 93 9.50 -12.75 -10.43
N ALA A 94 8.43 -12.33 -9.77
CA ALA A 94 8.49 -11.40 -8.65
C ALA A 94 8.41 -12.17 -7.32
N VAL A 95 9.27 -11.83 -6.36
CA VAL A 95 9.25 -12.42 -5.02
C VAL A 95 9.22 -11.34 -3.95
N TYR A 96 8.32 -11.47 -2.98
CA TYR A 96 8.15 -10.51 -1.90
C TYR A 96 9.09 -10.77 -0.72
N ALA A 97 10.01 -9.85 -0.46
CA ALA A 97 10.81 -9.89 0.77
C ALA A 97 9.93 -9.57 2.00
N PRO A 98 10.14 -10.21 3.18
CA PRO A 98 9.42 -9.85 4.40
C PRO A 98 9.92 -8.51 4.92
N LEU A 99 9.30 -7.44 4.47
CA LEU A 99 9.70 -6.10 4.87
C LEU A 99 8.53 -5.36 5.48
N ARG A 100 8.84 -4.60 6.52
CA ARG A 100 7.92 -3.67 7.12
C ARG A 100 8.15 -2.29 6.54
N ALA A 101 7.10 -1.66 6.02
CA ALA A 101 7.14 -0.26 5.64
C ALA A 101 7.38 0.62 6.89
N ILE A 102 8.35 1.53 6.78
CA ILE A 102 8.67 2.54 7.79
C ILE A 102 8.66 3.93 7.11
N VAL A 103 8.75 4.99 7.92
CA VAL A 103 8.90 6.34 7.37
C VAL A 103 10.16 6.39 6.51
N GLY A 104 10.01 6.77 5.24
CA GLY A 104 11.13 6.94 4.30
C GLY A 104 11.77 5.65 3.77
N GLY A 105 11.20 4.46 4.00
CA GLY A 105 11.78 3.21 3.47
C GLY A 105 11.19 1.93 4.05
N TRP A 106 12.03 0.90 4.17
CA TRP A 106 11.65 -0.42 4.67
C TRP A 106 12.65 -0.96 5.70
N SER A 107 12.18 -1.90 6.50
CA SER A 107 13.00 -2.64 7.45
C SER A 107 12.75 -4.14 7.38
N GLY A 108 13.82 -4.93 7.33
CA GLY A 108 13.82 -6.38 7.54
C GLY A 108 14.26 -6.69 8.96
N LEU A 109 13.47 -7.47 9.71
CA LEU A 109 13.74 -7.80 11.11
C LEU A 109 13.73 -9.31 11.32
N ILE A 110 14.50 -9.79 12.30
CA ILE A 110 14.50 -11.21 12.68
C ILE A 110 13.10 -11.69 13.12
N ALA A 111 12.36 -10.81 13.82
CA ALA A 111 10.98 -11.07 14.23
C ALA A 111 9.99 -11.23 13.04
N HIS A 112 10.43 -10.94 11.82
CA HIS A 112 9.67 -11.05 10.58
C HIS A 112 10.33 -12.04 9.61
N GLY A 113 10.96 -13.09 10.12
CA GLY A 113 11.42 -14.24 9.32
C GLY A 113 12.87 -14.17 8.82
N TRP A 114 13.55 -13.02 8.95
CA TRP A 114 14.97 -12.93 8.64
C TRP A 114 15.81 -13.70 9.67
N LYS A 115 16.84 -14.41 9.21
CA LYS A 115 17.81 -15.11 10.07
C LYS A 115 19.14 -14.37 10.01
N LYS A 116 19.81 -14.19 11.15
CA LYS A 116 21.18 -13.66 11.19
C LYS A 116 22.14 -14.82 10.94
N CYS A 117 23.00 -14.70 9.94
CA CYS A 117 23.85 -15.81 9.48
C CYS A 117 25.32 -15.61 9.83
N SER A 118 25.81 -14.38 9.75
CA SER A 118 27.19 -14.09 10.08
C SER A 118 27.36 -12.65 10.58
N GLU A 119 28.44 -12.44 11.31
CA GLU A 119 28.90 -11.16 11.79
C GLU A 119 30.42 -11.13 11.66
N ALA A 120 30.95 -10.15 10.94
CA ALA A 120 32.38 -9.98 10.71
C ALA A 120 32.74 -8.51 10.69
N TRP A 121 34.00 -8.17 11.02
CA TRP A 121 34.48 -6.80 10.85
C TRP A 121 34.32 -6.35 9.41
N ALA A 122 33.79 -5.15 9.22
CA ALA A 122 33.73 -4.53 7.91
C ALA A 122 35.18 -4.28 7.47
N ALA A 123 35.62 -4.96 6.41
CA ALA A 123 36.97 -4.84 5.86
C ALA A 123 37.13 -3.52 5.08
N ASP A 124 36.58 -2.42 5.61
CA ASP A 124 36.48 -1.09 4.99
C ASP A 124 37.26 -0.01 5.78
N GLY A 125 38.07 -0.41 6.75
CA GLY A 125 38.84 0.50 7.60
C GLY A 125 38.02 1.22 8.67
N THR A 126 36.76 0.84 8.88
CA THR A 126 35.91 1.39 9.94
C THR A 126 35.77 0.41 11.11
N ASN A 127 35.47 0.91 12.32
CA ASN A 127 35.13 0.08 13.49
C ASN A 127 33.70 -0.49 13.40
N ARG A 128 33.22 -0.82 12.20
CA ARG A 128 31.86 -1.33 12.00
C ARG A 128 31.89 -2.83 11.80
N THR A 129 30.82 -3.46 12.23
CA THR A 129 30.60 -4.88 11.98
C THR A 129 29.61 -5.05 10.84
N LEU A 130 29.99 -5.79 9.80
CA LEU A 130 29.09 -6.23 8.76
C LEU A 130 28.29 -7.44 9.25
N VAL A 131 26.97 -7.25 9.35
CA VAL A 131 26.03 -8.30 9.74
C VAL A 131 25.26 -8.76 8.52
N ARG A 132 25.25 -10.08 8.28
CA ARG A 132 24.50 -10.69 7.18
C ARG A 132 23.25 -11.39 7.68
N PHE A 133 22.18 -11.24 6.90
CA PHE A 133 20.89 -11.86 7.14
C PHE A 133 20.47 -12.67 5.92
N THR A 134 19.70 -13.72 6.11
CA THR A 134 19.06 -14.47 5.02
C THR A 134 17.60 -14.71 5.30
N VAL A 135 16.83 -14.91 4.24
CA VAL A 135 15.46 -15.39 4.33
C VAL A 135 15.13 -16.25 3.12
N GLU A 136 14.27 -17.23 3.31
CA GLU A 136 13.75 -18.05 2.22
C GLU A 136 12.37 -17.53 1.82
N ARG A 137 12.16 -17.53 0.51
CA ARG A 137 10.91 -17.13 -0.12
C ARG A 137 10.54 -18.11 -1.20
N MET A 138 9.24 -18.15 -1.46
CA MET A 138 8.66 -19.09 -2.38
C MET A 138 7.87 -18.35 -3.43
N TRP A 139 8.18 -18.62 -4.68
CA TRP A 139 7.32 -18.29 -5.80
C TRP A 139 6.59 -19.55 -6.26
N PHE A 140 5.37 -19.37 -6.74
CA PHE A 140 4.52 -20.45 -7.23
C PHE A 140 3.59 -19.91 -8.32
N ALA A 141 3.14 -20.77 -9.21
CA ALA A 141 2.22 -20.43 -10.28
C ALA A 141 0.75 -20.39 -9.81
N ALA A 142 -0.16 -19.99 -10.70
CA ALA A 142 -1.58 -20.12 -10.46
C ALA A 142 -1.97 -21.61 -10.28
N PRO A 143 -3.08 -21.92 -9.56
CA PRO A 143 -3.53 -23.30 -9.40
C PRO A 143 -3.68 -24.03 -10.74
N GLY A 144 -3.07 -25.21 -10.86
CA GLY A 144 -3.11 -26.03 -12.08
C GLY A 144 -2.08 -25.66 -13.15
N ALA A 145 -1.28 -24.62 -12.96
CA ALA A 145 -0.20 -24.21 -13.86
C ALA A 145 1.18 -24.73 -13.39
N ALA A 146 2.17 -24.66 -14.28
CA ALA A 146 3.57 -24.97 -14.00
C ALA A 146 3.80 -26.29 -13.23
N HIS A 147 2.96 -27.31 -13.49
CA HIS A 147 2.99 -28.61 -12.81
C HIS A 147 2.97 -28.55 -11.27
N SER A 148 2.38 -27.49 -10.69
CA SER A 148 2.40 -27.22 -9.24
C SER A 148 3.82 -27.13 -8.62
N MET A 149 4.84 -26.90 -9.43
CA MET A 149 6.19 -26.67 -8.94
C MET A 149 6.30 -25.32 -8.23
N ARG A 150 7.26 -25.24 -7.31
CA ARG A 150 7.53 -24.05 -6.51
C ARG A 150 9.00 -23.67 -6.66
N LEU A 151 9.27 -22.40 -6.86
CA LEU A 151 10.64 -21.89 -6.89
C LEU A 151 10.99 -21.39 -5.49
N LEU A 152 11.94 -22.04 -4.82
CA LEU A 152 12.50 -21.53 -3.59
C LEU A 152 13.63 -20.55 -3.93
N VAL A 153 13.60 -19.39 -3.27
CA VAL A 153 14.55 -18.30 -3.45
C VAL A 153 15.12 -17.95 -2.08
N GLN A 154 16.44 -18.06 -1.95
CA GLN A 154 17.17 -17.58 -0.80
C GLN A 154 17.64 -16.15 -1.05
N ILE A 155 17.15 -15.22 -0.25
CA ILE A 155 17.50 -13.80 -0.31
C ILE A 155 18.49 -13.51 0.81
N GLY A 156 19.62 -12.89 0.45
CA GLY A 156 20.60 -12.35 1.38
C GLY A 156 20.38 -10.88 1.61
N ALA A 157 20.72 -10.39 2.80
CA ALA A 157 20.78 -8.98 3.11
C ALA A 157 21.98 -8.63 4.00
N TRP A 158 22.39 -7.37 4.01
CA TRP A 158 23.48 -6.91 4.87
C TRP A 158 23.20 -5.57 5.55
N ALA A 159 23.84 -5.34 6.71
CA ALA A 159 23.83 -4.06 7.39
C ALA A 159 25.08 -3.87 8.24
N HIS A 160 25.41 -2.60 8.49
CA HIS A 160 26.49 -2.23 9.39
C HIS A 160 25.97 -2.03 10.83
N ALA A 161 26.67 -2.59 11.80
CA ALA A 161 26.52 -2.36 13.23
C ALA A 161 27.67 -1.49 13.74
N ASP A 162 27.36 -0.59 14.69
CA ASP A 162 28.41 0.07 15.45
C ASP A 162 29.03 -0.94 16.44
N GLU A 163 30.31 -0.75 16.76
CA GLU A 163 31.05 -1.58 17.71
C GLU A 163 30.27 -1.80 19.03
N GLY A 164 30.23 -3.05 19.51
CA GLY A 164 29.53 -3.44 20.74
C GLY A 164 27.99 -3.51 20.66
N ARG A 165 27.38 -3.24 19.50
CA ARG A 165 25.92 -3.32 19.31
C ARG A 165 25.50 -4.53 18.49
N THR A 166 24.51 -5.28 18.99
CA THR A 166 23.89 -6.37 18.22
C THR A 166 22.78 -5.83 17.30
N ARG A 167 22.90 -6.08 15.99
CA ARG A 167 21.81 -5.79 15.03
C ARG A 167 20.80 -6.94 15.01
N ARG A 168 19.52 -6.59 15.08
CA ARG A 168 18.37 -7.51 14.94
C ARG A 168 17.66 -7.43 13.58
N GLY A 169 18.31 -6.79 12.62
CA GLY A 169 17.77 -6.53 11.29
C GLY A 169 18.47 -5.37 10.61
N PHE A 170 17.88 -4.91 9.51
CA PHE A 170 18.40 -3.86 8.64
C PHE A 170 17.29 -2.88 8.24
N ARG A 171 17.71 -1.71 7.74
CA ARG A 171 16.83 -0.67 7.20
C ARG A 171 17.49 -0.07 5.97
N TYR A 172 16.70 0.28 4.97
CA TYR A 172 17.16 1.09 3.85
C TYR A 172 16.10 2.13 3.49
N ARG A 173 16.58 3.23 2.92
CA ARG A 173 15.74 4.36 2.52
C ARG A 173 15.29 4.20 1.08
N ILE A 174 14.17 4.82 0.74
CA ILE A 174 13.81 5.04 -0.67
C ILE A 174 14.97 5.78 -1.35
N GLY A 175 15.34 5.32 -2.55
CA GLY A 175 16.43 5.92 -3.34
C GLY A 175 17.83 5.49 -2.91
N ALA A 176 17.99 4.67 -1.88
CA ALA A 176 19.26 4.03 -1.56
C ALA A 176 19.34 2.65 -2.22
N ASP A 177 20.57 2.22 -2.54
CA ASP A 177 20.80 0.85 -3.00
C ASP A 177 20.27 -0.12 -1.96
N PRO A 178 19.39 -1.05 -2.35
CA PRO A 178 18.84 -2.00 -1.42
C PRO A 178 19.96 -2.97 -1.00
N PRO A 179 20.11 -3.26 0.30
CA PRO A 179 21.17 -4.12 0.78
C PRO A 179 20.73 -5.59 0.68
N MET A 180 20.20 -6.01 -0.47
CA MET A 180 19.60 -7.32 -0.69
C MET A 180 19.96 -7.87 -2.06
N ASP A 181 20.19 -9.19 -2.11
CA ASP A 181 20.47 -9.90 -3.35
C ASP A 181 19.96 -11.36 -3.29
N VAL A 182 19.80 -11.98 -4.45
CA VAL A 182 19.48 -13.42 -4.55
C VAL A 182 20.76 -14.21 -4.31
N MET A 183 20.79 -15.00 -3.25
CA MET A 183 21.95 -15.86 -2.93
C MET A 183 21.91 -17.19 -3.66
N ALA A 184 20.71 -17.77 -3.79
CA ALA A 184 20.47 -19.04 -4.45
C ALA A 184 18.98 -19.17 -4.79
N ALA A 185 18.67 -19.96 -5.81
CA ALA A 185 17.30 -20.33 -6.14
C ALA A 185 17.26 -21.70 -6.82
N TRP A 186 16.20 -22.46 -6.56
CA TRP A 186 16.01 -23.80 -7.13
C TRP A 186 14.54 -24.20 -7.11
N TRP A 187 14.16 -25.08 -8.03
CA TRP A 187 12.80 -25.60 -8.10
C TRP A 187 12.57 -26.68 -7.04
N VAL A 188 11.32 -26.84 -6.63
CA VAL A 188 10.86 -27.86 -5.68
C VAL A 188 9.63 -28.55 -6.25
N GLU A 189 9.71 -29.87 -6.34
CA GLU A 189 8.63 -30.76 -6.76
C GLU A 189 8.12 -31.52 -5.53
N GLY A 190 6.96 -31.12 -5.01
CA GLY A 190 6.50 -31.57 -3.70
C GLY A 190 7.45 -31.10 -2.60
N THR A 191 8.29 -32.01 -2.10
CA THR A 191 9.34 -31.73 -1.10
C THR A 191 10.77 -31.91 -1.65
N ALA A 192 10.91 -32.44 -2.87
CA ALA A 192 12.20 -32.75 -3.46
C ALA A 192 12.77 -31.53 -4.19
N PRO A 193 14.01 -31.09 -3.89
CA PRO A 193 14.65 -30.01 -4.64
C PRO A 193 15.11 -30.51 -6.02
N ARG A 194 14.98 -29.64 -7.02
CA ARG A 194 15.35 -29.85 -8.42
C ARG A 194 16.34 -28.75 -8.83
N PHE A 195 17.63 -29.10 -8.80
CA PHE A 195 18.73 -28.22 -9.18
C PHE A 195 19.10 -28.35 -10.67
N ASP A 196 18.52 -29.34 -11.35
CA ASP A 196 18.72 -29.63 -12.77
C ASP A 196 17.89 -28.74 -13.70
N LEU A 197 16.90 -28.02 -13.16
CA LEU A 197 15.97 -27.20 -13.93
C LEU A 197 16.45 -25.74 -14.05
N PRO A 198 16.22 -25.08 -15.20
CA PRO A 198 16.60 -23.69 -15.39
C PRO A 198 15.82 -22.77 -14.44
N VAL A 199 16.52 -21.78 -13.87
CA VAL A 199 15.94 -20.79 -12.96
C VAL A 199 15.63 -19.51 -13.73
N PRO A 200 14.42 -18.93 -13.59
CA PRO A 200 14.07 -17.66 -14.21
C PRO A 200 14.84 -16.48 -13.58
N GLN A 201 14.76 -15.32 -14.20
CA GLN A 201 15.19 -14.08 -13.56
C GLN A 201 14.29 -13.76 -12.36
N ILE A 202 14.90 -13.38 -11.24
CA ILE A 202 14.20 -13.15 -9.98
C ILE A 202 14.29 -11.66 -9.65
N GLN A 203 13.12 -11.04 -9.56
CA GLN A 203 12.98 -9.66 -9.14
C GLN A 203 12.50 -9.61 -7.68
N ILE A 204 13.33 -9.06 -6.79
CA ILE A 204 12.96 -8.92 -5.38
C ILE A 204 12.12 -7.65 -5.23
N MET A 205 10.91 -7.82 -4.70
CA MET A 205 9.93 -6.78 -4.51
C MET A 205 9.80 -6.43 -3.02
N ALA A 206 9.75 -5.13 -2.73
CA ALA A 206 9.18 -4.71 -1.47
C ALA A 206 7.68 -5.02 -1.47
N PRO A 207 7.11 -5.39 -0.31
CA PRO A 207 5.67 -5.46 -0.16
C PRO A 207 5.02 -4.11 -0.52
N PRO A 208 3.80 -4.11 -1.09
CA PRO A 208 3.11 -2.89 -1.48
C PRO A 208 3.10 -1.83 -0.36
N ARG A 209 3.59 -0.63 -0.69
CA ARG A 209 3.51 0.53 0.20
C ARG A 209 2.39 1.44 -0.30
N ILE A 210 1.20 1.27 0.26
CA ILE A 210 0.07 2.13 -0.07
C ILE A 210 0.33 3.54 0.48
N VAL A 211 0.29 4.53 -0.42
CA VAL A 211 0.47 5.95 -0.06
C VAL A 211 -0.64 6.35 0.89
N ARG A 212 -0.25 6.92 2.03
CA ARG A 212 -1.16 7.34 3.10
C ARG A 212 -1.52 8.81 2.93
N ILE A 213 -2.64 9.20 3.55
CA ILE A 213 -3.00 10.61 3.71
C ILE A 213 -1.84 11.42 4.31
N SER A 214 -1.13 10.86 5.30
CA SER A 214 0.02 11.53 5.94
C SER A 214 1.25 11.70 5.04
N ASP A 215 1.34 10.97 3.93
CA ASP A 215 2.45 11.08 2.97
C ASP A 215 2.26 12.31 2.04
N VAL A 216 1.11 12.99 2.12
CA VAL A 216 0.75 14.18 1.34
C VAL A 216 0.29 15.28 2.30
N PRO A 217 0.62 16.57 2.04
CA PRO A 217 0.12 17.68 2.85
C PRO A 217 -1.40 17.88 2.63
N GLU A 218 -2.20 17.10 3.33
CA GLU A 218 -3.67 17.11 3.25
C GLU A 218 -4.28 18.10 4.24
N THR A 219 -5.14 18.99 3.73
CA THR A 219 -5.98 19.89 4.54
C THR A 219 -7.46 19.59 4.33
N VAL A 220 -8.25 19.71 5.40
CA VAL A 220 -9.72 19.61 5.32
C VAL A 220 -10.25 20.85 4.63
N ARG A 221 -11.08 20.66 3.60
CA ARG A 221 -11.64 21.77 2.82
C ARG A 221 -12.68 22.51 3.64
N ARG A 222 -12.87 23.79 3.39
CA ARG A 222 -13.88 24.62 4.05
C ARG A 222 -14.92 25.03 3.03
N MET A 223 -16.18 24.82 3.33
CA MET A 223 -17.29 25.04 2.41
C MET A 223 -18.52 25.51 3.18
N SER A 224 -19.33 26.35 2.55
CA SER A 224 -20.67 26.65 3.08
C SER A 224 -21.53 25.38 3.12
N ALA A 225 -22.56 25.35 3.97
CA ALA A 225 -23.45 24.18 4.08
C ALA A 225 -24.05 23.72 2.73
N LYS A 226 -24.50 24.66 1.90
CA LYS A 226 -25.11 24.38 0.59
C LYS A 226 -24.10 23.84 -0.42
N GLU A 227 -22.89 24.40 -0.42
CA GLU A 227 -21.79 23.94 -1.27
C GLU A 227 -21.33 22.54 -0.87
N ALA A 228 -21.10 22.32 0.43
CA ALA A 228 -20.70 21.03 0.97
C ALA A 228 -21.73 19.93 0.68
N GLU A 229 -23.02 20.24 0.72
CA GLU A 229 -24.08 19.31 0.34
C GLU A 229 -24.05 18.96 -1.16
N THR A 230 -23.99 19.96 -2.03
CA THR A 230 -23.96 19.76 -3.49
C THR A 230 -22.72 18.96 -3.88
N TRP A 231 -21.59 19.24 -3.25
CA TRP A 231 -20.34 18.53 -3.44
C TRP A 231 -20.41 17.07 -2.95
N ALA A 232 -20.92 16.83 -1.74
CA ALA A 232 -21.04 15.47 -1.19
C ALA A 232 -22.00 14.58 -2.00
N ARG A 233 -23.04 15.18 -2.61
CA ARG A 233 -24.01 14.47 -3.47
C ARG A 233 -23.42 13.90 -4.77
N GLN A 234 -22.20 14.28 -5.13
CA GLN A 234 -21.51 13.70 -6.28
C GLN A 234 -20.91 12.31 -5.97
N GLY A 235 -20.73 11.98 -4.68
CA GLY A 235 -20.35 10.64 -4.23
C GLY A 235 -21.53 9.87 -3.64
N GLU A 236 -21.27 8.70 -3.07
CA GLU A 236 -22.25 7.77 -2.50
C GLU A 236 -22.56 8.04 -1.01
N VAL A 237 -21.77 8.89 -0.35
CA VAL A 237 -21.89 9.15 1.10
C VAL A 237 -22.49 10.52 1.35
N HIS A 238 -23.72 10.55 1.89
CA HIS A 238 -24.48 11.80 2.07
C HIS A 238 -24.78 12.15 3.54
N GLY A 239 -24.10 11.52 4.49
CA GLY A 239 -24.29 11.77 5.94
C GLY A 239 -23.65 13.07 6.42
N TRP A 240 -24.04 13.50 7.62
CA TRP A 240 -23.34 14.54 8.38
C TRP A 240 -22.43 13.86 9.39
N PHE A 241 -21.19 14.30 9.50
CA PHE A 241 -20.21 13.62 10.34
C PHE A 241 -19.56 14.56 11.34
N ARG A 242 -19.15 14.00 12.47
CA ARG A 242 -18.14 14.59 13.35
C ARG A 242 -16.81 13.89 13.12
N MET A 243 -15.72 14.63 13.18
CA MET A 243 -14.36 14.11 13.12
C MET A 243 -13.74 14.22 14.51
N PRO A 244 -13.64 13.12 15.29
CA PRO A 244 -13.12 13.17 16.66
C PRO A 244 -11.65 13.61 16.72
N ASN A 245 -10.87 13.25 15.71
CA ASN A 245 -9.47 13.61 15.56
C ASN A 245 -9.13 13.64 14.06
N SER A 246 -8.43 14.69 13.62
CA SER A 246 -8.02 14.90 12.23
C SER A 246 -6.77 14.10 11.84
N ALA A 247 -6.06 13.51 12.81
CA ALA A 247 -4.91 12.66 12.55
C ALA A 247 -5.35 11.27 12.07
N GLN A 248 -4.54 10.67 11.21
CA GLN A 248 -4.73 9.29 10.76
C GLN A 248 -4.57 8.32 11.94
N GLN A 249 -5.55 7.45 12.12
CA GLN A 249 -5.61 6.46 13.19
C GLN A 249 -5.52 5.05 12.62
N ARG A 250 -5.17 4.08 13.47
CA ARG A 250 -5.34 2.67 13.14
C ARG A 250 -6.83 2.33 13.22
N THR A 251 -7.39 1.87 12.10
CA THR A 251 -8.79 1.44 11.97
C THR A 251 -8.82 -0.02 11.48
N PRO A 252 -9.97 -0.71 11.50
CA PRO A 252 -10.11 -2.06 10.97
C PRO A 252 -9.71 -2.18 9.50
N VAL A 253 -9.89 -1.11 8.72
CA VAL A 253 -9.59 -1.02 7.29
C VAL A 253 -8.19 -0.41 7.03
N GLY A 254 -7.29 -0.52 8.01
CA GLY A 254 -5.94 0.06 7.94
C GLY A 254 -5.87 1.46 8.52
N ARG A 255 -4.89 2.26 8.11
CA ARG A 255 -4.73 3.62 8.62
C ARG A 255 -5.63 4.61 7.88
N GLY A 256 -6.51 5.31 8.59
CA GLY A 256 -7.46 6.28 8.00
C GLY A 256 -7.94 7.33 9.00
N ILE A 257 -8.77 8.27 8.53
CA ILE A 257 -9.42 9.28 9.38
C ILE A 257 -10.85 8.81 9.66
N PRO A 258 -11.20 8.50 10.92
CA PRO A 258 -12.56 8.10 11.26
C PRO A 258 -13.49 9.31 11.42
N LEU A 259 -14.65 9.24 10.75
CA LEU A 259 -15.75 10.19 10.81
C LEU A 259 -17.01 9.48 11.29
N LEU A 260 -17.69 10.03 12.29
CA LEU A 260 -18.83 9.40 12.93
C LEU A 260 -20.11 10.12 12.56
N GLU A 261 -21.10 9.39 12.06
CA GLU A 261 -22.35 9.98 11.61
C GLU A 261 -23.09 10.64 12.78
N VAL A 262 -23.67 11.80 12.51
CA VAL A 262 -24.51 12.56 13.41
C VAL A 262 -25.94 12.45 12.91
N SER A 263 -26.88 12.20 13.82
CA SER A 263 -28.30 12.18 13.45
C SER A 263 -28.74 13.55 12.90
N PRO A 264 -29.75 13.60 12.00
CA PRO A 264 -30.24 14.87 11.45
C PRO A 264 -30.63 15.90 12.52
N LEU A 265 -31.31 15.45 13.59
CA LEU A 265 -31.66 16.28 14.75
C LEU A 265 -30.40 16.80 15.47
N GLY A 266 -29.40 15.95 15.66
CA GLY A 266 -28.12 16.32 16.27
C GLY A 266 -27.26 17.23 15.39
N ALA A 267 -27.43 17.18 14.06
CA ALA A 267 -26.77 18.09 13.13
C ALA A 267 -27.43 19.47 13.16
N TRP A 268 -28.77 19.53 13.14
CA TRP A 268 -29.54 20.77 13.24
C TRP A 268 -29.23 21.56 14.51
N LEU A 269 -29.18 20.90 15.67
CA LEU A 269 -28.84 21.53 16.95
C LEU A 269 -27.43 22.13 16.97
N ARG A 270 -26.50 21.59 16.17
CA ARG A 270 -25.10 22.06 16.07
C ARG A 270 -24.88 23.14 15.03
N LEU A 271 -25.74 23.22 14.01
CA LEU A 271 -25.77 24.34 13.08
C LEU A 271 -26.35 25.60 13.73
N GLY A 272 -27.29 25.43 14.68
CA GLY A 272 -27.96 26.54 15.39
C GLY A 272 -27.31 26.99 16.70
N GLY A 273 -26.20 26.38 17.15
CA GLY A 273 -25.58 26.68 18.45
C GLY A 273 -24.14 26.16 18.59
N ALA A 274 -23.36 26.84 19.44
CA ALA A 274 -21.89 26.85 19.52
C ALA A 274 -21.13 25.54 19.87
N VAL A 275 -21.58 24.34 19.48
CA VAL A 275 -20.88 23.09 19.87
C VAL A 275 -20.80 22.05 18.76
N GLY A 276 -19.79 22.21 17.89
CA GLY A 276 -19.18 21.10 17.16
C GLY A 276 -19.04 21.33 15.65
N ARG A 277 -17.82 21.16 15.15
CA ARG A 277 -17.52 21.16 13.71
C ARG A 277 -18.21 19.97 13.03
N LEU A 278 -18.97 20.25 11.98
CA LEU A 278 -19.62 19.25 11.14
C LEU A 278 -18.88 19.09 9.82
N TYR A 279 -18.82 17.85 9.34
CA TYR A 279 -18.09 17.49 8.15
C TYR A 279 -18.99 16.74 7.16
N ARG A 280 -18.69 16.92 5.88
CA ARG A 280 -19.12 16.06 4.79
C ARG A 280 -17.93 15.28 4.25
N VAL A 281 -18.23 14.16 3.62
CA VAL A 281 -17.24 13.32 2.95
C VAL A 281 -17.72 13.07 1.53
N GLN A 282 -16.80 13.07 0.57
CA GLN A 282 -17.07 12.65 -0.80
C GLN A 282 -16.27 11.36 -1.06
N MET A 283 -17.00 10.29 -1.36
CA MET A 283 -16.52 8.95 -1.71
C MET A 283 -17.37 8.44 -2.87
N PHE A 284 -16.75 7.97 -3.95
CA PHE A 284 -17.41 7.46 -5.14
C PHE A 284 -17.46 5.93 -5.16
N ARG A 285 -16.50 5.26 -4.52
CA ARG A 285 -16.45 3.80 -4.37
C ARG A 285 -16.12 3.41 -2.92
N PRO A 286 -16.99 3.71 -1.95
CA PRO A 286 -16.77 3.26 -0.58
C PRO A 286 -16.99 1.74 -0.47
N LEU A 287 -16.15 1.05 0.29
CA LEU A 287 -16.49 -0.28 0.79
C LEU A 287 -17.61 -0.13 1.83
N VAL A 288 -18.81 -0.61 1.52
CA VAL A 288 -19.94 -0.61 2.46
C VAL A 288 -20.04 -1.98 3.13
N CYS A 289 -19.98 -2.04 4.46
CA CYS A 289 -20.12 -3.31 5.18
C CYS A 289 -20.75 -3.18 6.57
N ASP A 290 -21.45 -4.23 6.98
CA ASP A 290 -21.84 -4.47 8.36
C ASP A 290 -20.80 -5.34 9.09
N ALA A 291 -21.02 -5.65 10.37
CA ALA A 291 -20.05 -6.38 11.19
C ALA A 291 -19.80 -7.82 10.67
N PRO A 292 -20.85 -8.62 10.36
CA PRO A 292 -20.68 -9.95 9.81
C PRO A 292 -19.96 -9.95 8.45
N ALA A 293 -20.39 -9.09 7.52
CA ALA A 293 -19.77 -8.99 6.19
C ALA A 293 -18.31 -8.59 6.29
N TRP A 294 -17.98 -7.65 7.19
CA TRP A 294 -16.60 -7.24 7.43
C TRP A 294 -15.73 -8.38 7.96
N LYS A 295 -16.24 -9.18 8.91
CA LYS A 295 -15.52 -10.32 9.46
C LYS A 295 -15.18 -11.36 8.38
N SER A 296 -16.15 -11.73 7.55
CA SER A 296 -15.96 -12.68 6.45
C SER A 296 -15.04 -12.12 5.37
N LEU A 297 -15.17 -10.83 5.05
CA LEU A 297 -14.30 -10.18 4.07
C LEU A 297 -12.85 -10.15 4.53
N LYS A 298 -12.60 -9.81 5.80
CA LYS A 298 -11.24 -9.80 6.36
C LYS A 298 -10.53 -11.16 6.25
N GLN A 299 -11.25 -12.27 6.47
CA GLN A 299 -10.67 -13.61 6.30
C GLN A 299 -10.28 -13.88 4.85
N ARG A 300 -11.16 -13.51 3.91
CA ARG A 300 -10.91 -13.64 2.48
C ARG A 300 -9.70 -12.80 2.02
N ILE A 301 -9.61 -11.55 2.48
CA ILE A 301 -8.50 -10.65 2.21
C ILE A 301 -7.16 -11.28 2.61
N VAL A 302 -7.09 -11.85 3.82
CA VAL A 302 -5.86 -12.50 4.32
C VAL A 302 -5.54 -13.75 3.50
N GLN A 303 -6.55 -14.54 3.13
CA GLN A 303 -6.35 -15.72 2.30
C GLN A 303 -5.81 -15.34 0.92
N GLU A 304 -6.43 -14.37 0.24
CA GLU A 304 -5.99 -13.90 -1.08
C GLU A 304 -4.55 -13.35 -1.05
N ALA A 305 -4.16 -12.64 0.01
CA ALA A 305 -2.80 -12.17 0.16
C ALA A 305 -1.81 -13.33 0.36
N THR A 306 -2.19 -14.33 1.16
CA THR A 306 -1.41 -15.56 1.38
C THR A 306 -1.22 -16.32 0.07
N ASP A 307 -2.29 -16.43 -0.74
CA ASP A 307 -2.29 -17.07 -2.06
C ASP A 307 -1.48 -16.27 -3.10
N LEU A 308 -0.99 -15.08 -2.76
CA LEU A 308 -0.08 -14.29 -3.59
C LEU A 308 1.32 -14.16 -2.96
N GLY A 309 1.59 -14.91 -1.88
CA GLY A 309 2.87 -14.90 -1.18
C GLY A 309 3.18 -13.58 -0.45
N LEU A 310 2.16 -12.77 -0.14
CA LEU A 310 2.31 -11.50 0.58
C LEU A 310 2.39 -11.75 2.09
N ASP A 311 3.61 -11.79 2.61
CA ASP A 311 3.89 -11.91 4.05
C ASP A 311 3.98 -10.51 4.69
N MET A 312 2.81 -9.96 5.04
CA MET A 312 2.63 -8.61 5.57
C MET A 312 1.76 -8.61 6.83
N ASN A 313 1.88 -7.56 7.65
CA ASN A 313 0.95 -7.34 8.75
C ASN A 313 -0.48 -7.11 8.21
N THR A 314 -1.49 -7.60 8.95
CA THR A 314 -2.90 -7.56 8.54
C THR A 314 -3.39 -6.19 8.09
N ASP A 315 -3.00 -5.11 8.78
CA ASP A 315 -3.40 -3.75 8.39
C ASP A 315 -2.92 -3.40 6.97
N ALA A 316 -1.68 -3.74 6.64
CA ALA A 316 -1.08 -3.42 5.36
C ALA A 316 -1.65 -4.31 4.24
N ILE A 317 -2.01 -5.56 4.55
CA ILE A 317 -2.76 -6.42 3.63
C ILE A 317 -4.12 -5.79 3.30
N ILE A 318 -4.84 -5.31 4.31
CA ILE A 318 -6.15 -4.69 4.09
C ILE A 318 -6.02 -3.40 3.27
N GLU A 319 -5.03 -2.55 3.57
CA GLU A 319 -4.73 -1.36 2.76
C GLU A 319 -4.44 -1.72 1.30
N TRP A 320 -3.62 -2.73 1.05
CA TRP A 320 -3.32 -3.22 -0.30
C TRP A 320 -4.57 -3.74 -1.01
N TRP A 321 -5.40 -4.52 -0.33
CA TRP A 321 -6.60 -5.09 -0.94
C TRP A 321 -7.61 -4.00 -1.31
N LEU A 322 -7.85 -3.04 -0.41
CA LEU A 322 -8.72 -1.89 -0.70
C LEU A 322 -8.22 -1.09 -1.91
N ASP A 323 -6.90 -0.89 -1.99
CA ASP A 323 -6.27 -0.25 -3.13
C ASP A 323 -6.45 -1.03 -4.43
N ARG A 324 -6.20 -2.35 -4.39
CA ARG A 324 -6.32 -3.27 -5.53
C ARG A 324 -7.74 -3.33 -6.08
N GLU A 325 -8.74 -3.31 -5.21
CA GLU A 325 -10.16 -3.27 -5.60
C GLU A 325 -10.62 -1.86 -6.01
N GLY A 326 -9.84 -0.83 -5.69
CA GLY A 326 -10.13 0.56 -6.07
C GLY A 326 -11.13 1.26 -5.17
N TYR A 327 -11.31 0.78 -3.94
CA TYR A 327 -12.10 1.46 -2.93
C TYR A 327 -11.41 2.77 -2.54
N ASP A 328 -12.20 3.84 -2.42
CA ASP A 328 -11.69 5.15 -2.02
C ASP A 328 -11.89 5.46 -0.53
N GLY A 329 -12.63 4.61 0.16
CA GLY A 329 -13.14 4.80 1.52
C GLY A 329 -13.77 3.53 2.07
N ALA A 330 -14.19 3.57 3.33
CA ALA A 330 -15.10 2.57 3.89
C ALA A 330 -16.25 3.23 4.65
N LEU A 331 -17.44 2.64 4.54
CA LEU A 331 -18.63 2.97 5.32
C LEU A 331 -19.04 1.73 6.12
N PHE A 332 -18.88 1.82 7.43
CA PHE A 332 -19.37 0.83 8.37
C PHE A 332 -20.78 1.16 8.82
N GLU A 333 -21.66 0.19 8.67
CA GLU A 333 -23.00 0.27 9.23
C GLU A 333 -22.97 0.30 10.76
N ARG A 334 -24.10 0.69 11.36
CA ARG A 334 -24.21 0.77 12.82
C ARG A 334 -23.79 -0.56 13.45
N ASN A 335 -22.98 -0.50 14.51
CA ASN A 335 -22.42 -1.64 15.24
C ASN A 335 -21.37 -2.48 14.49
N ALA A 336 -21.00 -2.12 13.26
CA ALA A 336 -19.93 -2.81 12.53
C ALA A 336 -18.51 -2.42 12.98
N HIS A 337 -18.39 -1.42 13.86
CA HIS A 337 -17.12 -0.85 14.28
C HIS A 337 -17.15 -0.45 15.78
N PRO A 338 -16.01 -0.52 16.52
CA PRO A 338 -15.92 -0.10 17.93
C PRO A 338 -16.26 1.38 18.24
N TYR A 339 -16.66 2.20 17.26
CA TYR A 339 -16.93 3.62 17.51
C TYR A 339 -18.35 3.93 18.00
N GLY A 340 -19.29 2.98 17.94
CA GLY A 340 -20.64 3.07 18.55
C GLY A 340 -21.52 4.24 18.09
N GLY A 341 -22.85 4.09 18.21
CA GLY A 341 -23.82 5.21 18.11
C GLY A 341 -24.33 5.61 16.72
N GLY A 342 -23.70 5.20 15.61
CA GLY A 342 -24.12 5.54 14.24
C GLY A 342 -23.31 4.83 13.17
N ARG A 343 -23.51 5.15 11.89
CA ARG A 343 -22.58 4.71 10.83
C ARG A 343 -21.23 5.40 11.01
N ALA A 344 -20.16 4.74 10.60
CA ALA A 344 -18.81 5.29 10.65
C ALA A 344 -18.17 5.26 9.26
N VAL A 345 -17.64 6.39 8.84
CA VAL A 345 -16.90 6.53 7.60
C VAL A 345 -15.42 6.57 7.92
N ILE A 346 -14.63 5.74 7.24
CA ILE A 346 -13.18 5.82 7.29
C ILE A 346 -12.70 6.40 5.98
N ALA A 347 -12.24 7.65 6.03
CA ALA A 347 -11.68 8.34 4.88
C ALA A 347 -10.22 7.95 4.68
N PHE A 348 -9.89 7.59 3.44
CA PHE A 348 -8.55 7.24 2.97
C PHE A 348 -8.12 8.13 1.81
N ARG A 349 -6.94 7.85 1.24
CA ARG A 349 -6.25 8.67 0.22
C ARG A 349 -7.16 9.27 -0.86
N ARG A 350 -8.10 8.51 -1.42
CA ARG A 350 -8.97 8.94 -2.54
C ARG A 350 -10.27 9.61 -2.08
N SER A 351 -10.60 9.52 -0.79
CA SER A 351 -11.71 10.26 -0.19
C SER A 351 -11.38 11.74 -0.05
N GLN A 352 -12.40 12.57 0.01
CA GLN A 352 -12.24 13.97 0.38
C GLN A 352 -13.13 14.33 1.57
N ILE A 353 -12.65 15.26 2.41
CA ILE A 353 -13.35 15.74 3.60
C ILE A 353 -13.54 17.25 3.50
N ALA A 354 -14.76 17.71 3.76
CA ALA A 354 -15.10 19.12 3.87
C ALA A 354 -15.66 19.44 5.26
N LEU A 355 -15.10 20.45 5.91
CA LEU A 355 -15.67 21.15 7.06
C LEU A 355 -16.77 22.09 6.56
N ILE A 356 -17.94 22.00 7.20
CA ILE A 356 -19.06 22.89 6.97
C ILE A 356 -18.83 24.17 7.79
N GLU A 357 -18.70 25.30 7.10
CA GLU A 357 -18.70 26.63 7.70
C GLU A 357 -20.15 27.14 7.78
N GLY A 358 -20.48 27.72 8.93
CA GLY A 358 -21.82 28.22 9.27
C GLY A 358 -22.15 29.52 8.57
#